data_AF-A0A841DDE7-F1
#
_entry.id   AF-A0A841DDE7-F1
#
_cell.length_a   1.000
_cell.length_b   1.000
_cell.length_c   1.000
_cell.angle_alpha   90.00
_cell.angle_beta   90.00
_cell.angle_gamma   90.00
#
_symmetry.space_group_name_H-M   'P 1'
#
loop_
_entity.id
_entity.type
_entity.pdbx_description
1 polymer ?
#
loop_
_entity_poly.entity_id
_entity_poly.type
_entity_poly.pdbx_seq_one_letter_code
_entity_poly.pdbx_strand_id
1 'polypeptide(L)'
;MTLFGMPLAGTTLALLTLTTPDSATPDSATPDTAISGSAASDSAVSNSAASDSAVSDWPLRPRPEVVRGFELPAKPWLPGHRGVDLAGRPGQPVLAATTGTITYAGSLAGRGIITLTTGPRRTTYEPVVPTVTAGTTVTTGTVIGHLSAAGSHCPPATCLHWGLLQGKQYLNPLTLTPRRPIRLLPLTEPQPHPPGPLRRRMPDTSTVTPAD
;
A
#
# COMPACT_ATOMS: atom_id res chain seq x y z
N MET A 1 -48.28 -18.16 37.32
CA MET A 1 -47.14 -18.24 36.38
C MET A 1 -47.44 -17.29 35.23
N THR A 2 -46.69 -16.20 35.14
CA THR A 2 -47.02 -14.99 34.39
C THR A 2 -46.76 -15.16 32.90
N LEU A 3 -47.75 -14.82 32.08
CA LEU A 3 -47.67 -14.66 30.63
C LEU A 3 -46.98 -13.33 30.27
N PHE A 4 -45.96 -13.38 29.40
CA PHE A 4 -45.44 -12.25 28.63
C PHE A 4 -45.41 -12.76 27.17
N GLY A 5 -46.12 -12.22 26.18
CA GLY A 5 -46.41 -10.81 25.91
C GLY A 5 -45.47 -10.34 24.79
N MET A 6 -45.61 -10.86 23.57
CA MET A 6 -44.86 -10.41 22.39
C MET A 6 -45.52 -9.14 21.81
N PRO A 7 -44.79 -8.04 21.56
CA PRO A 7 -45.33 -6.93 20.79
C PRO A 7 -45.13 -7.18 19.29
N LEU A 8 -46.25 -7.20 18.54
CA LEU A 8 -46.24 -6.94 17.10
C LEU A 8 -45.91 -5.46 16.88
N ALA A 9 -44.74 -5.17 16.31
CA ALA A 9 -44.41 -3.83 15.83
C ALA A 9 -44.89 -3.69 14.38
N GLY A 10 -45.82 -2.77 14.17
CA GLY A 10 -46.46 -2.48 12.89
C GLY A 10 -45.50 -1.93 11.84
N THR A 11 -45.61 -2.47 10.63
CA THR A 11 -44.91 -2.00 9.44
C THR A 11 -45.67 -0.83 8.84
N THR A 12 -45.25 0.40 9.12
CA THR A 12 -45.82 1.60 8.50
C THR A 12 -45.20 1.78 7.11
N LEU A 13 -46.05 1.71 6.08
CA LEU A 13 -45.69 1.91 4.67
C LEU A 13 -45.54 3.43 4.42
N ALA A 14 -44.31 3.93 4.31
CA ALA A 14 -44.04 5.33 3.97
C ALA A 14 -44.00 5.50 2.44
N LEU A 15 -44.98 6.23 1.91
CA LEU A 15 -45.10 6.62 0.51
C LEU A 15 -44.09 7.76 0.23
N LEU A 16 -43.00 7.50 -0.53
CA LEU A 16 -42.12 8.58 -1.00
C LEU A 16 -42.68 9.19 -2.28
N THR A 17 -43.10 10.44 -2.20
CA THR A 17 -43.42 11.30 -3.36
C THR A 17 -42.13 11.69 -4.07
N LEU A 18 -42.05 11.41 -5.38
CA LEU A 18 -41.01 11.94 -6.26
C LEU A 18 -41.22 13.45 -6.46
N THR A 19 -40.28 14.26 -5.98
CA THR A 19 -40.21 15.70 -6.28
C THR A 19 -39.02 15.93 -7.20
N THR A 20 -39.27 16.41 -8.41
CA THR A 20 -38.25 16.86 -9.36
C THR A 20 -37.80 18.27 -9.02
N PRO A 21 -36.50 18.57 -8.88
CA PRO A 21 -36.02 19.93 -8.93
C PRO A 21 -35.87 20.41 -10.38
N ASP A 22 -36.38 21.61 -10.55
CA ASP A 22 -36.53 22.47 -11.72
C ASP A 22 -35.19 22.91 -12.34
N SER A 23 -35.21 23.12 -13.66
CA SER A 23 -34.08 23.58 -14.46
C SER A 23 -33.95 25.09 -14.35
N ALA A 24 -32.86 25.58 -13.77
CA ALA A 24 -32.51 27.00 -13.78
C ALA A 24 -31.21 27.23 -14.56
N THR A 25 -31.34 27.79 -15.76
CA THR A 25 -30.28 28.44 -16.54
C THR A 25 -30.09 29.89 -16.09
N PRO A 26 -28.84 30.36 -15.92
CA PRO A 26 -28.53 31.77 -16.07
C PRO A 26 -27.68 32.06 -17.31
N ASP A 27 -28.10 33.14 -17.97
CA ASP A 27 -27.58 33.76 -19.18
C ASP A 27 -26.11 34.23 -19.13
N SER A 28 -25.53 34.18 -20.33
CA SER A 28 -24.48 35.00 -20.93
C SER A 28 -24.08 36.31 -20.24
N ALA A 29 -22.77 36.48 -20.05
CA ALA A 29 -22.10 37.79 -20.13
C ALA A 29 -20.64 37.63 -20.58
N THR A 30 -20.33 38.11 -21.78
CA THR A 30 -18.97 38.37 -22.29
C THR A 30 -18.45 39.69 -21.74
N PRO A 31 -17.11 39.84 -21.64
CA PRO A 31 -16.50 40.96 -22.34
C PRO A 31 -15.27 40.56 -23.15
N ASP A 32 -15.21 41.10 -24.36
CA ASP A 32 -14.01 41.19 -25.20
C ASP A 32 -12.91 41.98 -24.48
N THR A 33 -11.69 41.46 -24.47
CA THR A 33 -10.48 42.28 -24.54
C THR A 33 -9.35 41.44 -25.14
N ALA A 34 -9.06 41.73 -26.40
CA ALA A 34 -7.84 41.29 -27.06
C ALA A 34 -6.67 42.20 -26.65
N ILE A 35 -5.55 41.62 -26.20
CA ILE A 35 -4.23 42.25 -26.35
C ILE A 35 -3.28 41.20 -26.93
N SER A 36 -2.79 41.53 -28.12
CA SER A 36 -1.74 40.85 -28.86
C SER A 36 -0.38 41.28 -28.31
N GLY A 37 0.50 40.31 -28.03
CA GLY A 37 1.85 40.55 -27.54
C GLY A 37 2.72 39.30 -27.70
N SER A 38 3.22 39.08 -28.92
CA SER A 38 4.20 38.04 -29.23
C SER A 38 5.60 38.53 -28.88
N ALA A 39 6.25 37.86 -27.93
CA ALA A 39 7.71 37.78 -27.88
C ALA A 39 8.11 36.42 -27.30
N ALA A 40 8.70 35.60 -28.18
CA ALA A 40 9.37 34.37 -27.83
C ALA A 40 10.44 34.62 -26.76
N SER A 41 10.49 33.74 -25.76
CA SER A 41 11.71 33.48 -25.00
C SER A 41 11.64 32.08 -24.42
N ASP A 42 12.60 31.29 -24.87
CA ASP A 42 13.06 30.01 -24.39
C ASP A 42 12.04 28.91 -24.15
N SER A 43 12.05 27.98 -25.10
CA SER A 43 12.04 26.54 -24.84
C SER A 43 13.05 26.17 -23.74
N ALA A 44 12.71 26.47 -22.49
CA ALA A 44 13.15 25.68 -21.37
C ALA A 44 12.45 24.34 -21.55
N VAL A 45 13.12 23.44 -22.28
CA VAL A 45 12.91 22.00 -22.17
C VAL A 45 13.07 21.70 -20.68
N SER A 46 11.95 21.77 -19.97
CA SER A 46 11.83 21.25 -18.62
C SER A 46 11.98 19.76 -18.80
N ASN A 47 13.24 19.32 -18.81
CA ASN A 47 13.62 17.95 -18.63
C ASN A 47 13.37 17.56 -17.15
N SER A 48 12.19 17.92 -16.64
CA SER A 48 11.54 17.34 -15.46
C SER A 48 10.68 16.16 -15.91
N ALA A 49 11.22 15.36 -16.82
CA ALA A 49 10.89 13.96 -16.95
C ALA A 49 12.07 13.15 -16.38
N ALA A 50 12.62 13.61 -15.24
CA ALA A 50 13.17 12.66 -14.30
C ALA A 50 11.97 11.85 -13.85
N SER A 51 11.83 10.65 -14.42
CA SER A 51 10.84 9.66 -14.06
C SER A 51 10.74 9.62 -12.55
N ASP A 52 9.74 10.31 -11.99
CA ASP A 52 9.41 10.27 -10.58
C ASP A 52 9.02 8.83 -10.36
N SER A 53 10.03 8.04 -9.96
CA SER A 53 9.93 6.60 -9.88
C SER A 53 9.05 6.38 -8.68
N ALA A 54 7.73 6.38 -8.94
CA ALA A 54 6.71 6.53 -7.92
C ALA A 54 7.08 5.62 -6.76
N VAL A 55 7.46 6.24 -5.64
CA VAL A 55 8.07 5.54 -4.53
C VAL A 55 7.08 4.45 -4.10
N SER A 56 7.55 3.21 -4.11
CA SER A 56 6.73 2.06 -3.80
C SER A 56 7.49 1.13 -2.86
N ASP A 57 6.76 0.46 -1.98
CA ASP A 57 7.33 -0.36 -0.92
C ASP A 57 6.43 -1.54 -0.56
N TRP A 58 6.93 -2.43 0.28
CA TRP A 58 6.19 -3.57 0.81
C TRP A 58 4.98 -3.12 1.64
N PRO A 59 3.81 -3.78 1.49
CA PRO A 59 2.61 -3.45 2.24
C PRO A 59 2.62 -3.96 3.69
N LEU A 60 3.65 -4.71 4.07
CA LEU A 60 3.91 -5.19 5.43
C LEU A 60 5.36 -4.92 5.82
N ARG A 61 5.60 -4.71 7.10
CA ARG A 61 6.95 -4.60 7.69
C ARG A 61 7.11 -5.55 8.88
N PRO A 62 8.31 -6.15 9.09
CA PRO A 62 9.46 -6.17 8.17
C PRO A 62 9.12 -6.85 6.83
N ARG A 63 10.05 -6.85 5.86
CA ARG A 63 9.81 -7.47 4.53
C ARG A 63 9.20 -8.87 4.73
N PRO A 64 7.97 -9.11 4.25
CA PRO A 64 7.30 -10.38 4.46
C PRO A 64 7.89 -11.47 3.55
N GLU A 65 7.75 -12.71 4.00
CA GLU A 65 7.89 -13.88 3.14
C GLU A 65 6.71 -13.95 2.16
N VAL A 66 6.97 -14.30 0.91
CA VAL A 66 5.92 -14.57 -0.08
C VAL A 66 5.54 -16.05 0.04
N VAL A 67 4.38 -16.34 0.63
CA VAL A 67 3.92 -17.72 0.85
C VAL A 67 3.25 -18.32 -0.39
N ARG A 68 2.69 -17.47 -1.26
CA ARG A 68 2.17 -17.86 -2.57
C ARG A 68 2.41 -16.78 -3.60
N GLY A 69 3.03 -17.16 -4.71
CA GLY A 69 3.35 -16.27 -5.82
C GLY A 69 2.17 -16.00 -6.76
N PHE A 70 2.32 -14.97 -7.58
CA PHE A 70 1.37 -14.62 -8.63
C PHE A 70 1.34 -15.68 -9.72
N GLU A 71 0.14 -16.08 -10.13
CA GLU A 71 -0.10 -17.12 -11.13
C GLU A 71 -1.30 -16.72 -11.99
N LEU A 72 -1.05 -16.15 -13.17
CA LEU A 72 -2.13 -15.74 -14.05
C LEU A 72 -2.71 -16.97 -14.78
N PRO A 73 -4.01 -17.26 -14.68
CA PRO A 73 -4.61 -18.39 -15.37
C PRO A 73 -4.68 -18.15 -16.88
N ALA A 74 -4.67 -19.25 -17.65
CA ALA A 74 -4.79 -19.21 -19.11
C ALA A 74 -6.09 -18.55 -19.61
N LYS A 75 -7.16 -18.63 -18.82
CA LYS A 75 -8.42 -17.91 -19.06
C LYS A 75 -8.83 -17.16 -17.80
N PRO A 76 -9.49 -15.98 -17.91
CA PRO A 76 -9.83 -15.15 -16.76
C PRO A 76 -10.64 -15.84 -15.66
N TRP A 77 -11.45 -16.85 -15.99
CA TRP A 77 -12.31 -17.58 -15.05
C TRP A 77 -11.70 -18.89 -14.52
N LEU A 78 -10.54 -19.30 -15.04
CA LEU A 78 -9.87 -20.49 -14.53
C LEU A 78 -9.18 -20.20 -13.18
N PRO A 79 -8.92 -21.25 -12.37
CA PRO A 79 -8.17 -21.11 -11.13
C PRO A 79 -6.77 -20.55 -11.38
N GLY A 80 -6.33 -19.70 -10.47
CA GLY A 80 -5.00 -19.09 -10.47
C GLY A 80 -4.85 -18.20 -9.25
N HIS A 81 -3.84 -17.34 -9.25
CA HIS A 81 -3.55 -16.45 -8.15
C HIS A 81 -3.26 -15.03 -8.66
N ARG A 82 -4.28 -14.16 -8.58
CA ARG A 82 -4.29 -12.81 -9.17
C ARG A 82 -3.65 -11.73 -8.28
N GLY A 83 -2.75 -12.17 -7.41
CA GLY A 83 -2.00 -11.38 -6.44
C GLY A 83 -0.88 -12.22 -5.87
N VAL A 84 -0.34 -11.80 -4.73
CA VAL A 84 0.58 -12.60 -3.91
C VAL A 84 0.06 -12.68 -2.50
N ASP A 85 0.42 -13.74 -1.80
CA ASP A 85 0.12 -13.89 -0.38
C ASP A 85 1.40 -13.66 0.40
N LEU A 86 1.33 -12.74 1.35
CA LEU A 86 2.45 -12.30 2.17
C LEU A 86 2.24 -12.79 3.59
N ALA A 87 3.21 -13.50 4.16
CA ALA A 87 3.16 -13.94 5.54
C ALA A 87 3.00 -12.73 6.48
N GLY A 88 2.06 -12.83 7.40
CA GLY A 88 1.82 -11.79 8.39
C GLY A 88 1.24 -12.35 9.67
N ARG A 89 0.84 -11.46 10.56
CA ARG A 89 0.20 -11.81 11.83
C ARG A 89 -1.09 -11.01 12.01
N PRO A 90 -2.12 -11.58 12.67
CA PRO A 90 -3.33 -10.83 12.99
C PRO A 90 -2.98 -9.54 13.76
N GLY A 91 -3.62 -8.43 13.40
CA GLY A 91 -3.36 -7.11 13.96
C GLY A 91 -2.11 -6.40 13.40
N GLN A 92 -1.31 -7.03 12.54
CA GLN A 92 -0.14 -6.39 11.95
C GLN A 92 -0.57 -5.19 11.07
N PRO A 93 0.10 -4.02 11.18
CA PRO A 93 -0.19 -2.87 10.33
C PRO A 93 0.00 -3.20 8.85
N VAL A 94 -1.00 -2.83 8.04
CA VAL A 94 -0.96 -2.88 6.58
C VAL A 94 -0.72 -1.48 6.06
N LEU A 95 0.29 -1.35 5.20
CA LEU A 95 0.78 -0.09 4.68
C LEU A 95 0.36 0.10 3.22
N ALA A 96 0.09 1.34 2.83
CA ALA A 96 -0.06 1.72 1.44
C ALA A 96 1.26 1.46 0.69
N ALA A 97 1.22 0.57 -0.30
CA ALA A 97 2.40 0.22 -1.11
C ALA A 97 2.79 1.32 -2.11
N THR A 98 1.87 2.22 -2.44
CA THR A 98 2.08 3.38 -3.32
C THR A 98 1.36 4.61 -2.75
N THR A 99 1.76 5.81 -3.18
CA THR A 99 0.96 7.03 -3.01
C THR A 99 -0.26 6.96 -3.91
N GLY A 100 -1.44 7.33 -3.40
CA GLY A 100 -2.68 7.29 -4.17
C GLY A 100 -3.92 7.61 -3.34
N THR A 101 -5.08 7.26 -3.89
CA THR A 101 -6.37 7.48 -3.24
C THR A 101 -7.05 6.16 -2.95
N ILE A 102 -7.59 6.01 -1.75
CA ILE A 102 -8.41 4.87 -1.37
C ILE A 102 -9.74 4.95 -2.13
N THR A 103 -10.00 3.99 -3.00
CA THR A 103 -11.25 3.91 -3.78
C THR A 103 -12.27 2.95 -3.18
N TYR A 104 -11.85 2.10 -2.25
CA TYR A 104 -12.73 1.26 -1.43
C TYR A 104 -12.07 0.92 -0.10
N ALA A 105 -12.85 0.92 0.98
CA ALA A 105 -12.44 0.43 2.28
C ALA A 105 -13.68 -0.09 3.02
N GLY A 106 -13.78 -1.40 3.25
CA GLY A 106 -14.97 -1.99 3.85
C GLY A 106 -15.01 -3.51 3.75
N SER A 107 -16.13 -4.10 4.19
CA SER A 107 -16.37 -5.55 4.10
C SER A 107 -16.99 -5.93 2.76
N LEU A 108 -16.41 -6.92 2.09
CA LEU A 108 -16.92 -7.54 0.88
C LEU A 108 -16.90 -9.06 1.04
N ALA A 109 -18.05 -9.71 0.86
CA ALA A 109 -18.20 -11.16 1.01
C ALA A 109 -17.62 -11.72 2.34
N GLY A 110 -17.80 -10.97 3.45
CA GLY A 110 -17.34 -11.37 4.78
C GLY A 110 -15.85 -11.14 5.05
N ARG A 111 -15.12 -10.47 4.15
CA ARG A 111 -13.69 -10.16 4.28
C ARG A 111 -13.52 -8.65 4.18
N GLY A 112 -12.70 -8.07 5.04
CA GLY A 112 -12.36 -6.67 4.91
C GLY A 112 -11.35 -6.45 3.78
N ILE A 113 -11.60 -5.46 2.94
CA ILE A 113 -10.82 -5.13 1.75
C ILE A 113 -10.51 -3.63 1.75
N ILE A 114 -9.30 -3.28 1.35
CA ILE A 114 -8.94 -1.93 0.93
C ILE A 114 -8.50 -1.98 -0.53
N THR A 115 -8.93 -0.98 -1.29
CA THR A 115 -8.48 -0.74 -2.66
C THR A 115 -7.86 0.65 -2.74
N LEU A 116 -6.62 0.72 -3.21
CA LEU A 116 -5.87 1.96 -3.44
C LEU A 116 -5.65 2.13 -4.95
N THR A 117 -5.89 3.32 -5.48
CA THR A 117 -5.70 3.65 -6.90
C THR A 117 -4.60 4.70 -7.08
N THR A 118 -3.69 4.44 -8.02
CA THR A 118 -2.58 5.31 -8.41
C THR A 118 -2.53 5.36 -9.94
N GLY A 119 -3.04 6.44 -10.53
CA GLY A 119 -3.20 6.55 -11.99
C GLY A 119 -4.05 5.38 -12.56
N PRO A 120 -3.57 4.66 -13.60
CA PRO A 120 -4.31 3.53 -14.18
C PRO A 120 -4.20 2.23 -13.37
N ARG A 121 -3.43 2.24 -12.27
CA ARG A 121 -3.15 1.06 -11.44
C ARG A 121 -3.99 1.07 -10.17
N ARG A 122 -4.30 -0.13 -9.71
CA ARG A 122 -5.06 -0.39 -8.50
C ARG A 122 -4.40 -1.52 -7.71
N THR A 123 -4.15 -1.30 -6.43
CA THR A 123 -3.74 -2.34 -5.49
C THR A 123 -4.88 -2.69 -4.55
N THR A 124 -5.00 -3.98 -4.20
CA THR A 124 -6.04 -4.49 -3.30
C THR A 124 -5.38 -5.23 -2.14
N TYR A 125 -5.90 -5.03 -0.93
CA TYR A 125 -5.35 -5.55 0.33
C TYR A 125 -6.46 -6.30 1.07
N GLU A 126 -6.26 -7.59 1.34
CA GLU A 126 -7.23 -8.41 2.07
C GLU A 126 -6.56 -9.60 2.78
N PRO A 127 -7.12 -10.13 3.88
CA PRO A 127 -8.19 -9.56 4.67
C PRO A 127 -7.66 -8.47 5.62
N VAL A 128 -8.31 -7.31 5.66
CA VAL A 128 -7.86 -6.15 6.46
C VAL A 128 -9.01 -5.51 7.24
N VAL A 129 -8.75 -5.05 8.46
CA VAL A 129 -9.63 -4.13 9.19
C VAL A 129 -9.20 -2.70 8.82
N PRO A 130 -9.99 -1.95 8.03
CA PRO A 130 -9.56 -0.63 7.57
C PRO A 130 -9.50 0.42 8.67
N THR A 131 -8.50 1.31 8.61
CA THR A 131 -8.40 2.52 9.45
C THR A 131 -8.56 3.81 8.64
N VAL A 132 -8.86 3.67 7.34
CA VAL A 132 -9.09 4.74 6.38
C VAL A 132 -10.44 4.52 5.67
N THR A 133 -10.96 5.55 5.03
CA THR A 133 -12.21 5.51 4.27
C THR A 133 -11.96 5.74 2.79
N ALA A 134 -12.94 5.41 1.94
CA ALA A 134 -12.89 5.82 0.54
C ALA A 134 -12.77 7.35 0.41
N GLY A 135 -12.01 7.82 -0.57
CA GLY A 135 -11.68 9.23 -0.80
C GLY A 135 -10.41 9.71 -0.09
N THR A 136 -9.88 8.97 0.90
CA THR A 136 -8.64 9.35 1.59
C THR A 136 -7.44 9.27 0.65
N THR A 137 -6.67 10.35 0.53
CA THR A 137 -5.34 10.34 -0.10
C THR A 137 -4.30 9.88 0.91
N VAL A 138 -3.43 8.96 0.50
CA VAL A 138 -2.36 8.41 1.32
C VAL A 138 -1.04 8.43 0.56
N THR A 139 0.06 8.49 1.30
CA THR A 139 1.41 8.34 0.75
C THR A 139 1.94 6.93 1.02
N THR A 140 2.93 6.50 0.24
CA THR A 140 3.62 5.21 0.45
C THR A 140 4.09 5.06 1.90
N GLY A 141 3.77 3.93 2.53
CA GLY A 141 4.09 3.65 3.93
C GLY A 141 3.04 4.11 4.94
N THR A 142 1.99 4.84 4.52
CA THR A 142 0.87 5.19 5.40
C THR A 142 0.15 3.92 5.89
N VAL A 143 -0.16 3.82 7.18
CA VAL A 143 -0.98 2.73 7.71
C VAL A 143 -2.42 2.90 7.23
N ILE A 144 -2.93 1.91 6.49
CA ILE A 144 -4.28 1.91 5.92
C ILE A 144 -5.24 0.95 6.64
N GLY A 145 -4.70 0.02 7.44
CA GLY A 145 -5.49 -0.91 8.22
C GLY A 145 -4.62 -1.91 8.98
N HIS A 146 -5.26 -2.93 9.51
CA HIS A 146 -4.60 -4.03 10.22
C HIS A 146 -5.00 -5.38 9.62
N LEU A 147 -4.04 -6.28 9.47
CA LEU A 147 -4.25 -7.61 8.92
C LEU A 147 -5.22 -8.41 9.80
N SER A 148 -6.25 -8.99 9.20
CA SER A 148 -7.24 -9.78 9.92
C SER A 148 -6.93 -11.28 9.83
N ALA A 149 -7.17 -12.04 10.91
CA ALA A 149 -7.24 -13.50 10.81
C ALA A 149 -8.53 -13.95 10.10
N ALA A 150 -9.61 -13.20 10.28
CA ALA A 150 -10.92 -13.54 9.75
C ALA A 150 -10.92 -13.47 8.22
N GLY A 151 -11.37 -14.56 7.59
CA GLY A 151 -11.36 -14.69 6.15
C GLY A 151 -9.96 -14.96 5.56
N SER A 152 -8.92 -15.21 6.35
CA SER A 152 -7.64 -15.65 5.79
C SER A 152 -7.78 -17.03 5.14
N HIS A 153 -7.04 -17.26 4.06
CA HIS A 153 -7.04 -18.53 3.32
C HIS A 153 -5.77 -19.36 3.58
N CYS A 154 -4.90 -18.90 4.51
CA CYS A 154 -3.61 -19.54 4.86
C CYS A 154 -3.60 -20.28 6.22
N PRO A 155 -4.66 -20.98 6.68
CA PRO A 155 -4.65 -21.60 8.01
C PRO A 155 -3.56 -22.68 8.13
N PRO A 156 -2.92 -22.83 9.32
CA PRO A 156 -3.18 -22.12 10.58
C PRO A 156 -2.51 -20.73 10.68
N ALA A 157 -1.76 -20.31 9.65
CA ALA A 157 -1.13 -19.01 9.60
C ALA A 157 -2.11 -17.89 9.17
N THR A 158 -1.61 -16.66 9.05
CA THR A 158 -2.34 -15.54 8.46
C THR A 158 -1.47 -14.91 7.39
N CYS A 159 -2.08 -14.60 6.26
CA CYS A 159 -1.41 -13.95 5.14
C CYS A 159 -2.26 -12.78 4.63
N LEU A 160 -1.58 -11.74 4.15
CA LEU A 160 -2.19 -10.67 3.37
C LEU A 160 -2.15 -11.07 1.90
N HIS A 161 -3.30 -11.22 1.27
CA HIS A 161 -3.42 -11.24 -0.18
C HIS A 161 -3.31 -9.80 -0.69
N TRP A 162 -2.32 -9.57 -1.56
CA TRP A 162 -2.05 -8.28 -2.17
C TRP A 162 -2.13 -8.41 -3.69
N GLY A 163 -3.07 -7.70 -4.31
CA GLY A 163 -3.32 -7.73 -5.75
C GLY A 163 -2.84 -6.46 -6.44
N LEU A 164 -2.53 -6.57 -7.74
CA LEU A 164 -2.25 -5.44 -8.62
C LEU A 164 -3.01 -5.60 -9.94
N LEU A 165 -3.76 -4.56 -10.30
CA LEU A 165 -4.52 -4.47 -11.53
C LEU A 165 -4.12 -3.19 -12.29
N GLN A 166 -3.92 -3.28 -13.60
CA GLN A 166 -3.77 -2.12 -14.48
C GLN A 166 -4.86 -2.18 -15.55
N GLY A 167 -5.80 -1.23 -15.52
CA GLY A 167 -7.04 -1.33 -16.30
C GLY A 167 -7.79 -2.62 -15.97
N LYS A 168 -7.80 -3.58 -16.91
CA LYS A 168 -8.43 -4.91 -16.75
C LYS A 168 -7.43 -6.06 -16.59
N GLN A 169 -6.13 -5.78 -16.65
CA GLN A 169 -5.08 -6.79 -16.63
C GLN A 169 -4.50 -6.93 -15.23
N TYR A 170 -4.52 -8.15 -14.69
CA TYR A 170 -3.80 -8.47 -13.46
C TYR A 170 -2.31 -8.55 -13.73
N LEU A 171 -1.53 -7.94 -12.85
CA LEU A 171 -0.07 -7.91 -12.91
C LEU A 171 0.50 -8.51 -11.63
N ASN A 172 1.76 -8.96 -11.69
CA ASN A 172 2.47 -9.39 -10.50
C ASN A 172 2.76 -8.16 -9.59
N PRO A 173 2.19 -8.08 -8.37
CA PRO A 173 2.36 -6.93 -7.47
C PRO A 173 3.81 -6.77 -6.96
N LEU A 174 4.63 -7.83 -6.99
CA LEU A 174 6.05 -7.73 -6.61
C LEU A 174 6.85 -6.80 -7.52
N THR A 175 6.33 -6.46 -8.70
CA THR A 175 6.90 -5.44 -9.58
C THR A 175 6.91 -4.04 -8.98
N LEU A 176 6.10 -3.78 -7.93
CA LEU A 176 6.10 -2.55 -7.15
C LEU A 176 7.10 -2.55 -5.99
N THR A 177 7.75 -3.69 -5.71
CA THR A 177 8.65 -3.75 -4.55
C THR A 177 10.06 -3.28 -4.91
N PRO A 178 10.76 -2.59 -3.99
CA PRO A 178 12.16 -2.22 -4.20
C PRO A 178 13.01 -3.45 -4.49
N ARG A 179 13.74 -3.42 -5.61
CA ARG A 179 14.72 -4.46 -5.93
C ARG A 179 15.91 -4.33 -5.00
N ARG A 180 16.32 -5.43 -4.36
CA ARG A 180 17.64 -5.48 -3.71
C ARG A 180 18.71 -5.70 -4.78
N PRO A 181 19.86 -4.99 -4.72
CA PRO A 181 20.99 -5.30 -5.58
C PRO A 181 21.39 -6.75 -5.36
N ILE A 182 21.42 -7.55 -6.43
CA ILE A 182 22.04 -8.86 -6.39
C ILE A 182 23.55 -8.63 -6.36
N ARG A 183 24.23 -9.13 -5.31
CA ARG A 183 25.69 -9.18 -5.27
C ARG A 183 26.10 -10.64 -5.34
N LEU A 184 26.97 -10.95 -6.30
CA LEU A 184 27.60 -12.26 -6.36
C LEU A 184 28.55 -12.42 -5.17
N LEU A 185 28.61 -13.63 -4.62
CA LEU A 185 29.67 -14.00 -3.69
C LEU A 185 31.00 -13.98 -4.47
N PRO A 186 32.00 -13.17 -4.07
CA PRO A 186 33.31 -13.23 -4.72
C PRO A 186 33.93 -14.61 -4.50
N LEU A 187 34.36 -15.25 -5.59
CA LEU A 187 35.00 -16.58 -5.57
C LEU A 187 36.52 -16.53 -5.39
N THR A 188 37.10 -15.33 -5.29
CA THR A 188 38.53 -15.18 -4.99
C THR A 188 38.75 -15.52 -3.52
N GLU A 189 39.75 -16.37 -3.23
CA GLU A 189 40.17 -16.66 -1.85
C GLU A 189 40.36 -15.36 -1.06
N PRO A 190 40.02 -15.34 0.24
CA PRO A 190 40.25 -14.18 1.08
C PRO A 190 41.71 -13.72 0.95
N GLN A 191 41.93 -12.53 0.39
CA GLN A 191 43.24 -11.89 0.45
C GLN A 191 43.65 -11.85 1.94
N PRO A 192 44.86 -12.36 2.29
CA PRO A 192 45.37 -12.26 3.65
C PRO A 192 45.28 -10.80 4.08
N HIS A 193 44.43 -10.52 5.08
CA HIS A 193 44.43 -9.18 5.66
C HIS A 193 45.81 -8.96 6.28
N PRO A 194 46.48 -7.82 5.99
CA PRO A 194 47.68 -7.48 6.73
C PRO A 194 47.30 -7.47 8.21
N PRO A 195 48.14 -8.03 9.10
CA PRO A 195 47.84 -8.03 10.52
C PRO A 195 47.52 -6.60 10.95
N GLY A 196 46.34 -6.43 11.55
CA GLY A 196 45.94 -5.13 12.10
C GLY A 196 47.04 -4.63 13.05
N PRO A 197 47.23 -3.31 13.18
CA PRO A 197 48.30 -2.77 13.99
C PRO A 197 48.23 -3.38 15.39
N LEU A 198 49.34 -4.02 15.80
CA LEU A 198 49.47 -4.58 17.13
C LEU A 198 49.09 -3.49 18.13
N ARG A 199 48.00 -3.70 18.88
CA ARG A 199 47.62 -2.80 19.97
C ARG A 199 48.83 -2.75 20.90
N ARG A 200 49.49 -1.58 20.98
CA ARG A 200 50.53 -1.34 21.97
C ARG A 200 49.93 -1.65 23.33
N ARG A 201 50.48 -2.67 23.99
CA ARG A 201 50.14 -3.00 25.37
C ARG A 201 50.37 -1.74 26.20
N MET A 202 49.32 -1.18 26.79
CA MET A 202 49.46 -0.10 27.75
C MET A 202 50.32 -0.63 28.92
N PRO A 203 51.37 0.10 29.34
CA PRO A 203 52.12 -0.27 30.51
C PRO A 203 51.20 -0.21 31.73
N ASP A 204 51.22 -1.28 32.51
CA ASP A 204 50.48 -1.39 33.77
C ASP A 204 51.03 -0.33 34.73
N THR A 205 50.20 0.64 35.09
CA THR A 205 50.56 1.69 36.06
C THR A 205 50.24 1.17 37.45
N SER A 206 50.95 0.12 37.86
CA SER A 206 50.91 -0.36 39.25
C SER A 206 51.92 0.44 40.07
N THR A 207 51.42 1.58 40.56
CA THR A 207 51.65 2.17 41.89
C THR A 207 53.05 2.01 42.52
N VAL A 208 53.78 3.13 42.51
CA VAL A 208 54.76 3.53 43.53
C VAL A 208 54.13 3.37 44.93
N THR A 209 54.82 2.66 45.82
CA THR A 209 54.61 2.75 47.29
C THR A 209 55.83 3.49 47.87
N PRO A 210 55.65 4.49 48.76
CA PRO A 210 56.76 5.27 49.29
C PRO A 210 57.50 4.55 50.43
N ALA A 211 58.68 5.07 50.71
CA ALA A 211 59.67 4.59 51.67
C ALA A 211 59.23 4.63 53.15
N ASP A 212 59.86 3.75 53.93
CA ASP A 212 60.60 4.09 55.17
C ASP A 212 61.82 3.17 55.28
#